data_AF-U5VZF5-F1
#
_entry.id   AF-U5VZF5-F1
#
_cell.length_a   1.000
_cell.length_b   1.000
_cell.length_c   1.000
_cell.angle_alpha   90.00
_cell.angle_beta   90.00
_cell.angle_gamma   90.00
#
_symmetry.space_group_name_H-M   'P 1'
#
loop_
_entity.id
_entity.type
_entity.pdbx_description
1 polymer ?
#
loop_
_entity_poly.entity_id
_entity_poly.type
_entity_poly.pdbx_seq_one_letter_code
_entity_poly.pdbx_strand_id
1 'polypeptide(L)'
;MDQNLRGLFAEALDDEPALPAGSLAEAAMTDGARLRRKRRLFAGATAAAVAATVVVALNVIAPGPDPAAQVEAGAALRVPVKPGCSTPADRRATDVSIFLTDDITTGQRDDLRAVLAHDPRVREFRFEDRKEAYQKFVELWKDSPDFVKSVGPAALPESFRVALAQQNAFPAVATMLQKQPGVQDVVGNLCSWEGE
;
A
#
# COMPACT_ATOMS: atom_id res chain seq x y z
N MET A 1 -29.57 -9.48 11.82
CA MET A 1 -28.75 -8.25 11.96
C MET A 1 -29.42 -7.40 13.03
N ASP A 2 -28.75 -7.22 14.15
CA ASP A 2 -29.29 -6.63 15.39
C ASP A 2 -29.81 -5.20 15.16
N GLN A 3 -31.01 -4.88 15.67
CA GLN A 3 -31.58 -3.54 15.60
C GLN A 3 -30.72 -2.52 16.37
N ASN A 4 -30.01 -2.97 17.40
CA ASN A 4 -29.11 -2.13 18.19
C ASN A 4 -27.92 -1.62 17.36
N LEU A 5 -27.37 -2.48 16.49
CA LEU A 5 -26.31 -2.09 15.57
C LEU A 5 -26.78 -1.02 14.59
N ARG A 6 -28.01 -1.12 14.07
CA ARG A 6 -28.55 -0.10 13.16
C ARG A 6 -28.66 1.28 13.81
N GLY A 7 -29.01 1.34 15.10
CA GLY A 7 -29.05 2.59 15.86
C GLY A 7 -27.66 3.21 16.02
N LEU A 8 -26.67 2.40 16.41
CA LEU A 8 -25.29 2.87 16.58
C LEU A 8 -24.64 3.31 15.25
N PHE A 9 -24.99 2.65 14.15
CA PHE A 9 -24.55 3.08 12.81
C PHE A 9 -25.21 4.38 12.37
N ALA A 10 -26.50 4.58 12.65
CA ALA A 10 -27.17 5.84 12.31
C ALA A 10 -26.57 7.03 13.08
N GLU A 11 -26.31 6.85 14.38
CA GLU A 11 -25.71 7.91 15.21
C GLU A 11 -24.27 8.24 14.79
N ALA A 12 -23.49 7.25 14.35
CA ALA A 12 -22.15 7.48 13.81
C ALA A 12 -22.14 8.21 12.45
N LEU A 13 -23.21 8.11 11.66
CA LEU A 13 -23.34 8.77 10.36
C LEU A 13 -23.85 10.21 10.50
N ASP A 14 -24.57 10.53 11.56
CA ASP A 14 -25.08 11.89 11.81
C ASP A 14 -23.97 12.88 12.21
N ASP A 15 -22.82 12.38 12.71
CA ASP A 15 -21.62 13.18 13.01
C ASP A 15 -20.68 13.36 11.80
N GLU A 16 -20.98 12.79 10.63
CA GLU A 16 -20.18 13.04 9.44
C GLU A 16 -20.43 14.47 8.93
N PRO A 17 -19.38 15.29 8.75
CA PRO A 17 -19.54 16.61 8.16
C PRO A 17 -20.10 16.46 6.76
N ALA A 18 -21.24 17.11 6.50
CA ALA A 18 -21.88 17.08 5.19
C ALA A 18 -20.85 17.38 4.09
N LEU A 19 -20.69 16.43 3.16
CA LEU A 19 -19.83 16.62 2.01
C LEU A 19 -20.29 17.90 1.28
N PRO A 20 -19.38 18.84 0.97
CA PRO A 20 -19.76 20.10 0.36
C PRO A 20 -20.51 19.81 -0.94
N ALA A 21 -21.69 20.41 -1.09
CA ALA A 21 -22.49 20.30 -2.31
C ALA A 21 -21.74 20.98 -3.46
N GLY A 22 -21.03 20.20 -4.25
CA GLY A 22 -20.19 20.68 -5.35
C GLY A 22 -19.04 19.71 -5.63
N SER A 23 -18.20 20.04 -6.61
CA SER A 23 -17.00 19.23 -6.85
C SER A 23 -16.00 19.45 -5.71
N LEU A 24 -15.65 18.38 -5.01
CA LEU A 24 -14.61 18.40 -3.95
C LEU A 24 -13.29 18.98 -4.49
N ALA A 25 -13.01 18.75 -5.77
CA ALA A 25 -11.86 19.31 -6.47
C ALA A 25 -11.90 20.86 -6.50
N GLU A 26 -13.04 21.47 -6.82
CA GLU A 26 -13.18 22.93 -6.87
C GLU A 26 -13.11 23.56 -5.47
N ALA A 27 -13.72 22.93 -4.46
CA ALA A 27 -13.59 23.36 -3.08
C ALA A 27 -12.12 23.32 -2.61
N ALA A 28 -11.42 22.20 -2.86
CA ALA A 28 -10.01 22.05 -2.54
C ALA A 28 -9.10 23.04 -3.28
N MET A 29 -9.40 23.34 -4.55
CA MET A 29 -8.67 24.34 -5.34
C MET A 29 -8.87 25.75 -4.80
N THR A 30 -10.08 26.09 -4.35
CA THR A 30 -10.41 27.41 -3.80
C THR A 30 -9.71 27.63 -2.46
N ASP A 31 -9.69 26.61 -1.60
CA ASP A 31 -8.97 26.67 -0.32
C ASP A 31 -7.45 26.70 -0.50
N GLY A 32 -6.91 25.92 -1.44
CA GLY A 32 -5.50 25.95 -1.81
C GLY A 32 -5.05 27.34 -2.34
N ALA A 33 -5.92 28.04 -3.08
CA ALA A 33 -5.64 29.38 -3.58
C ALA A 33 -5.58 30.44 -2.46
N ARG A 34 -6.42 30.32 -1.41
CA ARG A 34 -6.39 31.21 -0.23
C ARG A 34 -5.07 31.09 0.55
N LEU A 35 -4.54 29.88 0.69
CA LEU A 35 -3.27 29.63 1.38
C LEU A 35 -2.08 30.27 0.65
N ARG A 36 -2.04 30.25 -0.69
CA ARG A 36 -1.00 30.94 -1.48
C ARG A 36 -1.07 32.46 -1.36
N ARG A 37 -2.26 33.03 -1.20
CA ARG A 37 -2.43 34.49 -1.04
C ARG A 37 -1.89 34.98 0.31
N LYS A 38 -2.03 34.20 1.40
CA LYS A 38 -1.42 34.52 2.70
C LYS A 38 0.11 34.45 2.70
N ARG A 39 0.71 33.56 1.88
CA ARG A 39 2.18 33.45 1.76
C ARG A 39 2.85 34.55 0.94
N ARG A 40 2.08 35.34 0.19
CA ARG A 40 2.59 36.46 -0.62
C ARG A 40 2.64 37.81 0.13
N LEU A 41 2.15 37.88 1.37
CA LEU A 41 2.21 39.11 2.19
C LEU A 41 3.52 39.24 3.00
N PHE A 42 4.45 38.29 2.90
CA PHE A 42 5.77 38.32 3.59
C PHE A 42 6.98 38.41 2.65
N ALA A 43 6.78 38.72 1.36
CA ALA A 43 7.88 39.08 0.46
C ALA A 43 7.71 40.54 0.04
N GLY A 44 8.64 41.38 0.48
CA GLY A 44 8.62 42.83 0.32
C GLY A 44 8.70 43.33 -1.13
N ALA A 45 8.40 44.63 -1.25
CA ALA A 45 8.47 45.50 -2.43
C ALA A 45 9.78 45.34 -3.25
N THR A 46 9.86 45.61 -4.56
CA THR A 46 9.58 46.90 -5.25
C THR A 46 9.47 46.78 -6.79
N ALA A 47 8.58 47.62 -7.35
CA ALA A 47 8.65 48.43 -8.59
C ALA A 47 9.03 47.81 -9.96
N ALA A 48 8.11 47.89 -10.94
CA ALA A 48 8.09 48.92 -12.00
C ALA A 48 7.09 48.55 -13.12
N ALA A 49 6.27 49.52 -13.52
CA ALA A 49 5.35 49.45 -14.66
C ALA A 49 6.10 49.71 -15.98
N VAL A 50 5.60 49.18 -17.12
CA VAL A 50 5.37 49.90 -18.40
C VAL A 50 4.70 48.98 -19.45
N ALA A 51 3.58 49.51 -19.97
CA ALA A 51 2.97 49.40 -21.30
C ALA A 51 2.66 48.05 -22.00
N ALA A 52 1.36 47.80 -22.11
CA ALA A 52 0.60 47.55 -23.33
C ALA A 52 1.22 46.72 -24.47
N THR A 53 0.77 45.47 -24.61
CA THR A 53 0.59 44.82 -25.92
C THR A 53 -0.67 43.94 -25.92
N VAL A 54 -1.58 44.29 -26.82
CA VAL A 54 -2.71 43.57 -27.42
C VAL A 54 -2.88 42.09 -27.02
N VAL A 55 -4.04 41.81 -26.42
CA VAL A 55 -4.61 40.47 -26.30
C VAL A 55 -4.99 39.96 -27.70
N VAL A 56 -4.17 39.07 -28.27
CA VAL A 56 -4.64 38.16 -29.31
C VAL A 56 -4.91 36.84 -28.63
N ALA A 57 -6.13 36.69 -28.12
CA ALA A 57 -6.65 35.41 -27.65
C ALA A 57 -6.93 34.52 -28.86
N LEU A 58 -5.90 33.84 -29.36
CA LEU A 58 -6.11 32.65 -30.19
C LEU A 58 -6.68 31.57 -29.26
N ASN A 59 -8.01 31.52 -29.16
CA ASN A 59 -8.75 30.38 -28.65
C ASN A 59 -8.56 29.21 -29.64
N VAL A 60 -7.38 28.61 -29.62
CA VAL A 60 -7.20 27.26 -30.15
C VAL A 60 -7.69 26.33 -29.04
N ILE A 61 -8.96 25.98 -29.12
CA ILE A 61 -9.52 24.85 -28.40
C ILE A 61 -8.80 23.63 -28.97
N ALA A 62 -7.67 23.26 -28.37
CA ALA A 62 -7.19 21.91 -28.50
C ALA A 62 -8.30 21.01 -27.96
N PRO A 63 -8.78 19.99 -28.70
CA PRO A 63 -9.68 19.02 -28.11
C PRO A 63 -8.96 18.44 -26.90
N GLY A 64 -9.51 18.72 -25.71
CA GLY A 64 -9.07 18.05 -24.50
C GLY A 64 -9.21 16.54 -24.72
N PRO A 65 -8.31 15.73 -24.17
CA PRO A 65 -8.49 14.28 -24.22
C PRO A 65 -9.91 13.93 -23.77
N ASP A 66 -10.61 13.12 -24.56
CA ASP A 66 -12.00 12.74 -24.29
C ASP A 66 -12.13 12.26 -22.84
N PRO A 67 -13.04 12.83 -22.03
CA PRO A 67 -13.24 12.39 -20.65
C PRO A 67 -13.76 10.94 -20.55
N ALA A 68 -14.08 10.31 -21.68
CA ALA A 68 -14.45 8.89 -21.78
C ALA A 68 -13.25 7.93 -21.85
N ALA A 69 -12.02 8.43 -22.04
CA ALA A 69 -10.80 7.62 -22.01
C ALA A 69 -10.15 7.58 -20.62
N GLN A 70 -10.95 7.66 -19.56
CA GLN A 70 -10.55 7.11 -18.27
C GLN A 70 -10.72 5.60 -18.44
N VAL A 71 -9.65 4.96 -18.91
CA VAL A 71 -9.54 3.51 -18.79
C VAL A 71 -9.79 3.22 -17.32
N GLU A 72 -10.87 2.49 -17.04
CA GLU A 72 -11.18 1.86 -15.77
C GLU A 72 -10.05 0.87 -15.42
N ALA A 73 -8.86 1.41 -15.12
CA ALA A 73 -7.65 0.64 -14.83
C ALA A 73 -7.76 -0.11 -13.50
N GLY A 74 -8.88 0.04 -12.77
CA GLY A 74 -9.17 -0.68 -11.54
C GLY A 74 -9.66 -2.11 -11.76
N ALA A 75 -10.17 -2.47 -12.95
CA ALA A 75 -10.78 -3.79 -13.16
C ALA A 75 -9.78 -4.89 -13.60
N ALA A 76 -8.61 -4.52 -14.12
CA ALA A 76 -7.70 -5.46 -14.79
C ALA A 76 -6.69 -6.15 -13.86
N LEU A 77 -6.43 -5.63 -12.65
CA LEU A 77 -5.60 -6.33 -11.65
C LEU A 77 -6.48 -6.83 -10.51
N ARG A 78 -7.10 -8.01 -10.70
CA ARG A 78 -7.57 -8.79 -9.56
C ARG A 78 -6.43 -9.69 -9.10
N VAL A 79 -5.89 -9.41 -7.93
CA VAL A 79 -5.00 -10.36 -7.24
C VAL A 79 -5.83 -11.63 -6.99
N PRO A 80 -5.40 -12.81 -7.44
CA PRO A 80 -6.07 -14.05 -7.08
C PRO A 80 -5.80 -14.32 -5.60
N VAL A 81 -6.70 -13.87 -4.74
CA VAL A 81 -6.64 -14.11 -3.29
C VAL A 81 -7.46 -15.36 -2.98
N LYS A 82 -6.88 -16.36 -2.30
CA LYS A 82 -7.64 -17.54 -1.85
C LYS A 82 -8.81 -17.07 -0.95
N PRO A 83 -10.02 -17.66 -1.04
CA PRO A 83 -11.11 -17.28 -0.14
C PRO A 83 -10.72 -17.41 1.33
N GLY A 84 -10.95 -16.38 2.14
CA GLY A 84 -10.53 -16.33 3.55
C GLY A 84 -9.17 -15.68 3.79
N CYS A 85 -8.38 -15.47 2.73
CA CYS A 85 -7.14 -14.71 2.81
C CYS A 85 -7.38 -13.21 2.85
N SER A 86 -6.67 -12.52 3.73
CA SER A 86 -6.56 -11.06 3.70
C SER A 86 -5.18 -10.61 4.17
N THR A 87 -4.70 -9.53 3.56
CA THR A 87 -3.40 -8.91 3.80
C THR A 87 -3.53 -7.38 3.66
N PRO A 88 -2.90 -6.57 4.53
CA PRO A 88 -2.28 -6.95 5.79
C PRO A 88 -3.34 -7.38 6.81
N ALA A 89 -3.04 -8.43 7.57
CA ALA A 89 -3.83 -8.82 8.73
C ALA A 89 -3.20 -8.20 9.99
N ASP A 90 -4.00 -7.48 10.76
CA ASP A 90 -3.57 -6.91 12.05
C ASP A 90 -3.51 -8.02 13.13
N ARG A 91 -4.26 -7.88 14.22
CA ARG A 91 -4.23 -8.79 15.39
C ARG A 91 -4.73 -10.22 15.14
N ARG A 92 -5.11 -10.54 13.90
CA ARG A 92 -5.66 -11.84 13.51
C ARG A 92 -4.71 -12.63 12.60
N ALA A 93 -3.54 -12.08 12.26
CA ALA A 93 -2.60 -12.79 11.38
C ALA A 93 -2.29 -14.18 11.94
N THR A 94 -2.52 -15.20 11.13
CA THR A 94 -2.13 -16.59 11.42
C THR A 94 -0.70 -16.86 10.93
N ASP A 95 -0.22 -16.02 10.02
CA ASP A 95 0.93 -16.24 9.17
C ASP A 95 1.66 -14.92 8.96
N VAL A 96 2.99 -14.97 8.86
CA VAL A 96 3.85 -13.79 8.72
C VAL A 96 4.80 -13.98 7.56
N SER A 97 4.97 -12.94 6.75
CA SER A 97 6.02 -12.85 5.75
C SER A 97 7.04 -11.81 6.19
N ILE A 98 8.28 -12.26 6.38
CA ILE A 98 9.42 -11.43 6.77
C ILE A 98 10.24 -11.22 5.50
N PHE A 99 10.12 -10.05 4.88
CA PHE A 99 10.87 -9.70 3.68
C PHE A 99 12.26 -9.22 4.06
N LEU A 100 13.27 -9.68 3.32
CA LEU A 100 14.67 -9.41 3.62
C LEU A 100 15.23 -8.32 2.71
N THR A 101 16.24 -7.61 3.19
CA THR A 101 16.97 -6.65 2.36
C THR A 101 17.79 -7.37 1.30
N ASP A 102 18.05 -6.71 0.17
CA ASP A 102 18.79 -7.29 -0.94
C ASP A 102 20.24 -7.66 -0.59
N ASP A 103 20.82 -6.95 0.38
CA ASP A 103 22.19 -7.06 0.86
C ASP A 103 22.33 -7.97 2.10
N ILE A 104 21.28 -8.72 2.47
CA ILE A 104 21.34 -9.60 3.63
C ILE A 104 22.49 -10.61 3.51
N THR A 105 23.29 -10.70 4.56
CA THR A 105 24.41 -11.63 4.64
C THR A 105 23.96 -13.03 5.08
N THR A 106 24.76 -14.05 4.78
CA THR A 106 24.51 -15.42 5.27
C THR A 106 24.40 -15.46 6.80
N GLY A 107 25.27 -14.73 7.52
CA GLY A 107 25.23 -14.66 8.98
C GLY A 107 23.92 -14.10 9.51
N GLN A 108 23.44 -12.98 8.96
CA GLN A 108 22.14 -12.39 9.34
C GLN A 108 20.97 -13.34 9.04
N ARG A 109 21.03 -14.06 7.90
CA ARG A 109 20.00 -15.05 7.54
C ARG A 109 19.99 -16.23 8.52
N ASP A 110 21.16 -16.69 8.96
CA ASP A 110 21.30 -17.77 9.92
C ASP A 110 20.88 -17.33 11.34
N ASP A 111 21.20 -16.10 11.74
CA ASP A 111 20.74 -15.51 13.00
C ASP A 111 19.21 -15.41 13.03
N LEU A 112 18.58 -14.94 11.93
CA LEU A 112 17.12 -14.93 11.81
C LEU A 112 16.53 -16.34 11.89
N ARG A 113 17.14 -17.33 11.24
CA ARG A 113 16.72 -18.73 11.34
C ARG A 113 16.78 -19.22 12.80
N ALA A 114 17.84 -18.87 13.53
CA ALA A 114 17.96 -19.22 14.93
C ALA A 114 16.91 -18.52 15.80
N VAL A 115 16.65 -17.23 15.59
CA VAL A 115 15.60 -16.48 16.30
C VAL A 115 14.23 -17.14 16.10
N LEU A 116 13.88 -17.48 14.85
CA LEU A 116 12.60 -18.11 14.53
C LEU A 116 12.47 -19.52 15.13
N ALA A 117 13.56 -20.29 15.15
CA ALA A 117 13.56 -21.65 15.72
C ALA A 117 13.42 -21.69 17.25
N HIS A 118 13.87 -20.64 17.95
CA HIS A 118 13.80 -20.58 19.42
C HIS A 118 12.58 -19.80 19.93
N ASP A 119 11.79 -19.16 19.06
CA ASP A 119 10.61 -18.40 19.46
C ASP A 119 9.41 -19.33 19.66
N PRO A 120 8.89 -19.52 20.88
CA PRO A 120 7.75 -20.40 21.14
C PRO A 120 6.43 -19.91 20.51
N ARG A 121 6.39 -18.68 19.99
CA ARG A 121 5.25 -18.13 19.25
C ARG A 121 5.26 -18.54 17.78
N VAL A 122 6.36 -19.11 17.29
CA VAL A 122 6.50 -19.65 15.94
C VAL A 122 6.20 -21.15 15.99
N ARG A 123 5.19 -21.58 15.22
CA ARG A 123 4.83 -22.99 15.04
C ARG A 123 5.74 -23.65 14.00
N GLU A 124 5.94 -22.98 12.87
CA GLU A 124 6.74 -23.46 11.75
C GLU A 124 7.29 -22.25 10.99
N PHE A 125 8.42 -22.41 10.33
CA PHE A 125 8.86 -21.43 9.35
C PHE A 125 9.64 -22.09 8.21
N ARG A 126 9.66 -21.42 7.06
CA ARG A 126 10.52 -21.80 5.93
C ARG A 126 11.12 -20.57 5.25
N PHE A 127 12.27 -20.78 4.64
CA PHE A 127 12.92 -19.76 3.82
C PHE A 127 12.45 -19.90 2.37
N GLU A 128 12.08 -18.79 1.76
CA GLU A 128 11.70 -18.67 0.35
C GLU A 128 12.74 -17.79 -0.34
N ASP A 129 13.52 -18.39 -1.23
CA ASP A 129 14.52 -17.66 -2.00
C ASP A 129 13.89 -16.86 -3.15
N ARG A 130 14.66 -15.98 -3.79
CA ARG A 130 14.15 -15.13 -4.89
C ARG A 130 13.63 -15.93 -6.07
N LYS A 131 14.23 -17.10 -6.35
CA LYS A 131 13.84 -17.95 -7.47
C LYS A 131 12.46 -18.55 -7.19
N GLU A 132 12.25 -19.08 -5.99
CA GLU A 132 10.97 -19.62 -5.56
C GLU A 132 9.90 -18.52 -5.51
N ALA A 133 10.21 -17.35 -4.93
CA ALA A 133 9.31 -16.20 -4.90
C ALA A 133 8.86 -15.78 -6.31
N TYR A 134 9.80 -15.74 -7.26
CA TYR A 134 9.49 -15.43 -8.66
C TYR A 134 8.65 -16.51 -9.34
N GLN A 135 8.92 -17.80 -9.10
CA GLN A 135 8.10 -18.89 -9.65
C GLN A 135 6.65 -18.78 -9.18
N LYS A 136 6.43 -18.51 -7.89
CA LYS A 136 5.09 -18.31 -7.33
C LYS A 136 4.41 -17.08 -7.90
N PHE A 137 5.15 -15.98 -8.05
CA PHE A 137 4.63 -14.76 -8.66
C PHE A 137 4.18 -14.99 -10.10
N VAL A 138 4.96 -15.72 -10.90
CA VAL A 138 4.60 -16.09 -12.28
C VAL A 138 3.31 -16.92 -12.31
N GLU A 139 3.17 -17.90 -11.41
CA GLU A 139 1.95 -18.72 -11.33
C GLU A 139 0.73 -17.89 -10.90
N LEU A 140 0.91 -17.03 -9.90
CA LEU A 140 -0.16 -16.16 -9.37
C LEU A 140 -0.68 -15.19 -10.44
N TRP A 141 0.21 -14.70 -11.32
CA TRP A 141 -0.11 -13.73 -12.36
C TRP A 141 -0.04 -14.32 -13.77
N LYS A 142 -0.27 -15.63 -13.92
CA LYS A 142 -0.23 -16.31 -15.21
C LYS A 142 -1.22 -15.75 -16.24
N ASP A 143 -2.34 -15.21 -15.76
CA ASP A 143 -3.36 -14.56 -16.58
C ASP A 143 -3.00 -13.10 -16.95
N SER A 144 -1.86 -12.60 -16.49
CA SER A 144 -1.35 -11.25 -16.71
C SER A 144 0.14 -11.26 -17.09
N PRO A 145 0.52 -11.88 -18.23
CA PRO A 145 1.93 -12.10 -18.60
C PRO A 145 2.71 -10.80 -18.82
N ASP A 146 2.07 -9.71 -19.24
CA ASP A 146 2.74 -8.42 -19.38
C ASP A 146 3.07 -7.78 -18.03
N PHE A 147 2.24 -8.03 -17.00
CA PHE A 147 2.58 -7.66 -15.63
C PHE A 147 3.77 -8.47 -15.12
N VAL A 148 3.79 -9.78 -15.39
CA VAL A 148 4.92 -10.65 -15.03
C VAL A 148 6.22 -10.17 -15.66
N LYS A 149 6.22 -9.79 -16.94
CA LYS A 149 7.40 -9.23 -17.62
C LYS A 149 7.87 -7.90 -17.00
N SER A 150 6.95 -7.10 -16.46
CA SER A 150 7.28 -5.81 -15.83
C SER A 150 7.93 -5.98 -14.45
N VAL A 151 7.63 -7.08 -13.74
CA VAL A 151 8.17 -7.41 -12.43
C VAL A 151 9.23 -8.49 -12.61
N GLY A 152 10.47 -8.09 -12.88
CA GLY A 152 11.60 -9.02 -13.01
C GLY A 152 11.95 -9.73 -11.68
N PRO A 153 12.71 -10.83 -11.71
CA PRO A 153 13.04 -11.63 -10.52
C PRO A 153 13.83 -10.86 -9.45
N ALA A 154 14.59 -9.83 -9.85
CA ALA A 154 15.33 -8.98 -8.92
C ALA A 154 14.42 -8.08 -8.07
N ALA A 155 13.16 -7.88 -8.47
CA ALA A 155 12.20 -7.06 -7.73
C ALA A 155 11.50 -7.82 -6.59
N LEU A 156 11.72 -9.14 -6.47
CA LEU A 156 11.09 -9.98 -5.46
C LEU A 156 12.13 -10.34 -4.38
N PRO A 157 12.01 -9.77 -3.17
CA PRO A 157 12.95 -10.04 -2.10
C PRO A 157 12.81 -11.49 -1.60
N GLU A 158 13.91 -11.98 -1.02
CA GLU A 158 13.88 -13.21 -0.24
C GLU A 158 12.99 -13.01 0.99
N SER A 159 12.39 -14.09 1.49
CA SER A 159 11.55 -14.00 2.67
C SER A 159 11.59 -15.23 3.56
N PHE A 160 11.27 -15.04 4.83
CA PHE A 160 10.82 -16.14 5.69
C PHE A 160 9.29 -16.13 5.77
N ARG A 161 8.69 -17.31 5.58
CA ARG A 161 7.27 -17.57 5.80
C ARG A 161 7.12 -18.23 7.17
N VAL A 162 6.34 -17.66 8.08
CA VAL A 162 6.36 -18.00 9.52
C VAL A 162 4.96 -18.16 10.10
N ALA A 163 4.64 -19.35 10.63
CA ALA A 163 3.34 -19.72 11.18
C ALA A 163 3.33 -19.34 12.63
N LEU A 164 2.33 -18.56 13.01
CA LEU A 164 2.17 -18.19 14.40
C LEU A 164 1.42 -19.30 15.11
N ALA A 165 1.92 -19.69 16.27
CA ALA A 165 1.23 -20.60 17.17
C ALA A 165 -0.12 -20.04 17.61
N GLN A 166 -0.25 -18.70 17.73
CA GLN A 166 -1.48 -18.00 18.08
C GLN A 166 -1.58 -16.66 17.34
N GLN A 167 -2.81 -16.28 16.94
CA GLN A 167 -3.04 -15.06 16.15
C GLN A 167 -2.69 -13.76 16.89
N ASN A 168 -2.90 -13.73 18.21
CA ASN A 168 -2.59 -12.57 19.05
C ASN A 168 -1.07 -12.33 19.21
N ALA A 169 -0.21 -13.26 18.77
CA ALA A 169 1.24 -13.13 18.86
C ALA A 169 1.82 -12.16 17.82
N PHE A 170 1.10 -11.90 16.72
CA PHE A 170 1.62 -11.13 15.58
C PHE A 170 2.22 -9.77 15.96
N PRO A 171 1.55 -8.89 16.74
CA PRO A 171 2.11 -7.57 17.03
C PRO A 171 3.46 -7.64 17.76
N ALA A 172 3.61 -8.61 18.67
CA ALA A 172 4.83 -8.79 19.44
C ALA A 172 5.96 -9.41 18.59
N VAL A 173 5.62 -10.37 17.73
CA VAL A 173 6.56 -11.00 16.79
C VAL A 173 7.03 -10.00 15.74
N ALA A 174 6.12 -9.22 15.14
CA ALA A 174 6.45 -8.19 14.16
C ALA A 174 7.37 -7.11 14.72
N THR A 175 7.05 -6.57 15.91
CA THR A 175 7.88 -5.54 16.57
C THR A 175 9.29 -6.02 16.87
N MET A 176 9.45 -7.29 17.21
CA MET A 176 10.75 -7.90 17.47
C MET A 176 11.54 -8.10 16.17
N LEU A 177 10.90 -8.64 15.14
CA LEU A 177 11.55 -8.98 13.86
C LEU A 177 11.91 -7.77 13.02
N GLN A 178 11.08 -6.72 13.01
CA GLN A 178 11.37 -5.46 12.30
C GLN A 178 12.67 -4.79 12.77
N LYS A 179 13.17 -5.14 13.96
CA LYS A 179 14.43 -4.61 14.51
C LYS A 179 15.65 -5.46 14.17
N GLN A 180 15.46 -6.63 13.54
CA GLN A 180 16.55 -7.53 13.22
C GLN A 180 17.32 -7.02 11.99
N PRO A 181 18.66 -7.10 11.98
CA PRO A 181 19.45 -6.76 10.80
C PRO A 181 19.04 -7.59 9.58
N GLY A 182 18.93 -6.95 8.42
CA GLY A 182 18.56 -7.60 7.17
C GLY A 182 17.05 -7.83 6.98
N VAL A 183 16.20 -7.40 7.93
CA VAL A 183 14.75 -7.38 7.74
C VAL A 183 14.33 -6.06 7.11
N GLN A 184 13.64 -6.13 5.98
CA GLN A 184 13.09 -4.98 5.26
C GLN A 184 11.66 -4.68 5.71
N ASP A 185 10.80 -5.70 5.78
CA ASP A 185 9.39 -5.54 6.14
C ASP A 185 8.83 -6.82 6.78
N VAL A 186 7.77 -6.67 7.59
CA VAL A 186 7.08 -7.77 8.25
C VAL A 186 5.58 -7.60 8.07
N VAL A 187 4.99 -8.48 7.26
CA VAL A 187 3.58 -8.43 6.89
C VAL A 187 2.83 -9.61 7.48
N GLY A 188 1.76 -9.32 8.23
CA GLY A 188 0.82 -10.32 8.74
C GLY A 188 -0.20 -10.71 7.67
N ASN A 189 -0.53 -12.00 7.61
CA ASN A 189 -1.47 -12.57 6.66
C ASN A 189 -2.47 -13.47 7.38
N LEU A 190 -3.70 -13.53 6.86
CA LEU A 190 -4.76 -14.45 7.30
C LEU A 190 -4.79 -15.75 6.47
N CYS A 191 -3.64 -16.18 5.93
CA CYS A 191 -3.51 -17.33 5.04
C CYS A 191 -2.42 -18.28 5.49
N SER A 192 -2.76 -19.53 5.79
CA SER A 192 -1.74 -20.57 5.98
C SER A 192 -1.10 -20.95 4.64
N TRP A 193 0.25 -20.96 4.57
CA TRP A 193 0.95 -21.58 3.41
C TRP A 193 0.96 -23.11 3.47
N GLU A 194 0.50 -23.71 4.58
CA GLU A 194 0.28 -25.15 4.69
C GLU A 194 -0.80 -25.56 3.67
N GLY A 195 -0.39 -25.94 2.46
CA GLY A 195 -1.26 -26.34 1.35
C GLY A 195 -1.08 -25.60 0.01
N GLU A 196 0.07 -24.97 -0.23
CA GLU A 196 0.52 -24.57 -1.59
C GLU A 196 1.19 -25.73 -2.35
#